data_AF-A0AB36RPY1-F1
#
_entry.id   AF-A0AB36RPY1-F1
#
_cell.length_a   1.000
_cell.length_b   1.000
_cell.length_c   1.000
_cell.angle_alpha   90.00
_cell.angle_beta   90.00
_cell.angle_gamma   90.00
#
_symmetry.space_group_name_H-M   'P 1'
#
loop_
_entity.id
_entity.type
_entity.pdbx_description
1 polymer ?
#
loop_
_entity_poly.entity_id
_entity_poly.type
_entity_poly.pdbx_seq_one_letter_code
_entity_poly.pdbx_strand_id
1 'polypeptide(L)'
;MRLIHCACATDSSIPGAEHHQLPAVPTRKDLRFLDAAAKECLPEDPTPSLAEIQASPNVAHLGQPAPAPQQPDERLRIVVSGTDKALAAVLTRMMRGDYLWAEIAYLPVDPSSPAAVAWGLSGLDRDALISLATSGPVVPSPCVRTDTGEVVAGAAAIYHDDGASEYVGEIVVDSERLLYRSGSEPSARFHGQFGARLVPTPGAPGIASSALTTPLVPTGPVSRRSPAQLERLHRLPLLRGLTRNAGVAPGQTDSSRVLTGRALQSGGDAITVELDGVVRPRTVERVTFYRHLRDIQSVKMGADSGM
;
A
#
# COMPACT_ATOMS: atom_id res chain seq x y z
N MET A 1 -8.36 21.77 -17.93
CA MET A 1 -7.98 20.65 -17.06
C MET A 1 -9.26 19.94 -16.74
N ARG A 2 -9.35 18.68 -17.15
CA ARG A 2 -10.48 17.83 -16.85
C ARG A 2 -10.33 17.29 -15.44
N LEU A 3 -11.31 17.59 -14.60
CA LEU A 3 -11.34 17.15 -13.21
C LEU A 3 -12.43 16.09 -13.05
N ILE A 4 -12.05 14.88 -12.65
CA ILE A 4 -12.96 13.75 -12.41
C ILE A 4 -12.94 13.43 -10.92
N HIS A 5 -14.11 13.33 -10.29
CA HIS A 5 -14.24 12.94 -8.89
C HIS A 5 -14.88 11.55 -8.76
N CYS A 6 -14.09 10.58 -8.31
CA CYS A 6 -14.52 9.22 -7.96
C CYS A 6 -14.94 9.17 -6.48
N ALA A 7 -16.24 9.28 -6.20
CA ALA A 7 -16.79 9.23 -4.85
C ALA A 7 -17.13 7.79 -4.45
N CYS A 8 -16.19 7.11 -3.78
CA CYS A 8 -16.30 5.69 -3.45
C CYS A 8 -16.95 5.50 -2.08
N ALA A 9 -18.26 5.22 -2.09
CA ALA A 9 -19.11 5.15 -0.89
C ALA A 9 -19.00 6.38 0.03
N THR A 10 -18.92 7.57 -0.57
CA THR A 10 -18.93 8.85 0.12
C THR A 10 -19.94 9.78 -0.53
N ASP A 11 -20.58 10.67 0.24
CA ASP A 11 -21.48 11.71 -0.30
C ASP A 11 -20.75 13.03 -0.58
N SER A 12 -19.43 12.96 -0.72
CA SER A 12 -18.58 14.09 -1.04
C SER A 12 -18.87 14.58 -2.46
N SER A 13 -18.83 15.89 -2.68
CA SER A 13 -18.82 16.47 -4.02
C SER A 13 -17.70 17.49 -4.14
N ILE A 14 -17.18 17.66 -5.35
CA ILE A 14 -16.15 18.65 -5.67
C ILE A 14 -16.74 19.58 -6.74
N PRO A 15 -16.90 20.89 -6.45
CA PRO A 15 -17.41 21.84 -7.43
C PRO A 15 -16.60 21.84 -8.72
N GLY A 16 -17.28 21.78 -9.87
CA GLY A 16 -16.64 21.79 -11.19
C GLY A 16 -16.00 20.46 -11.62
N ALA A 17 -16.08 19.40 -10.81
CA ALA A 17 -15.63 18.07 -11.20
C ALA A 17 -16.74 17.26 -11.89
N GLU A 18 -16.38 16.44 -12.87
CA GLU A 18 -17.21 15.35 -13.38
C GLU A 18 -17.35 14.29 -12.28
N HIS A 19 -18.52 14.23 -11.65
CA HIS A 19 -18.75 13.45 -10.44
C HIS A 19 -19.30 12.04 -10.74
N HIS A 20 -18.65 11.02 -10.18
CA HIS A 20 -19.00 9.61 -10.32
C HIS A 20 -19.18 8.96 -8.96
N GLN A 21 -20.41 8.56 -8.63
CA GLN A 21 -20.70 7.79 -7.43
C GLN A 21 -20.35 6.32 -7.65
N LEU A 22 -19.53 5.74 -6.78
CA LEU A 22 -18.96 4.41 -6.93
C LEU A 22 -19.17 3.57 -5.65
N PRO A 23 -19.14 2.23 -5.75
CA PRO A 23 -19.05 1.35 -4.58
C PRO A 23 -17.81 1.65 -3.73
N ALA A 24 -17.81 1.20 -2.47
CA ALA A 24 -16.69 1.40 -1.54
C ALA A 24 -15.35 0.87 -2.10
N VAL A 25 -15.40 -0.22 -2.86
CA VAL A 25 -14.25 -0.73 -3.64
C VAL A 25 -14.74 -0.89 -5.09
N PRO A 26 -14.45 0.08 -5.98
CA PRO A 26 -14.93 0.03 -7.36
C PRO A 26 -14.24 -1.09 -8.14
N THR A 27 -15.01 -1.74 -9.02
CA THR A 27 -14.51 -2.81 -9.88
C THR A 27 -13.91 -2.26 -11.16
N ARG A 28 -13.25 -3.13 -11.95
CA ARG A 28 -12.79 -2.79 -13.31
C ARG A 28 -13.91 -2.23 -14.18
N LYS A 29 -15.15 -2.74 -14.03
CA LYS A 29 -16.30 -2.30 -14.85
C LYS A 29 -16.71 -0.88 -14.48
N ASP A 30 -16.73 -0.59 -13.18
CA ASP A 30 -17.16 0.71 -12.65
C ASP A 30 -16.18 1.81 -13.10
N LEU A 31 -14.89 1.50 -13.18
CA LEU A 31 -13.82 2.43 -13.57
C LEU A 31 -13.53 2.46 -15.08
N ARG A 32 -14.46 2.04 -15.95
CA ARG A 32 -14.20 2.03 -17.40
C ARG A 32 -14.12 3.41 -18.03
N PHE A 33 -14.86 4.36 -17.50
CA PHE A 33 -14.89 5.74 -17.99
C PHE A 33 -13.54 6.46 -17.86
N LEU A 34 -12.70 6.07 -16.89
CA LEU A 34 -11.36 6.63 -16.73
C LEU A 34 -10.45 6.34 -17.93
N ASP A 35 -10.54 5.16 -18.54
CA ASP A 35 -9.76 4.84 -19.76
C ASP A 35 -10.22 5.71 -20.93
N ALA A 36 -11.52 5.95 -21.07
CA ALA A 36 -12.06 6.80 -22.11
C ALA A 36 -11.59 8.25 -21.93
N ALA A 37 -11.68 8.78 -20.70
CA ALA A 37 -11.19 10.11 -20.38
C ALA A 37 -9.68 10.26 -20.62
N ALA A 38 -8.87 9.28 -20.22
CA ALA A 38 -7.44 9.28 -20.47
C ALA A 38 -7.12 9.29 -21.97
N LYS A 39 -7.82 8.48 -22.77
CA LYS A 39 -7.66 8.43 -24.22
C LYS A 39 -8.13 9.69 -24.93
N GLU A 40 -9.15 10.36 -24.42
CA GLU A 40 -9.61 11.66 -24.95
C GLU A 40 -8.59 12.78 -24.66
N CYS A 41 -7.97 12.76 -23.47
CA CYS A 41 -6.96 13.75 -23.07
C CYS A 41 -5.58 13.53 -23.71
N LEU A 42 -5.21 12.27 -24.01
CA LEU A 42 -3.99 11.91 -24.73
C LEU A 42 -4.31 10.79 -25.74
N PRO A 43 -4.74 11.13 -26.97
CA PRO A 43 -5.12 10.14 -27.98
C PRO A 43 -3.97 9.23 -28.43
N GLU A 44 -2.75 9.77 -28.45
CA GLU A 44 -1.51 9.08 -28.79
C GLU A 44 -0.46 9.36 -27.71
N ASP A 45 0.01 8.31 -27.01
CA ASP A 45 1.13 8.42 -26.07
C ASP A 45 2.44 8.28 -26.87
N PRO A 46 3.26 9.34 -26.99
CA PRO A 46 4.51 9.29 -27.75
C PRO A 46 5.62 8.54 -27.02
N THR A 47 5.39 8.11 -25.77
CA THR A 47 6.37 7.38 -24.98
C THR A 47 6.31 5.88 -25.27
N PRO A 48 7.42 5.15 -25.08
CA PRO A 48 7.40 3.70 -25.20
C PRO A 48 6.35 3.08 -24.26
N SER A 49 5.59 2.14 -24.79
CA SER A 49 4.66 1.33 -24.03
C SER A 49 5.39 0.52 -22.96
N LEU A 50 4.68 0.08 -21.92
CA LEU A 50 5.26 -0.78 -20.88
C LEU A 50 5.92 -2.04 -21.44
N ALA A 51 5.37 -2.63 -22.51
CA ALA A 51 5.92 -3.82 -23.15
C ALA A 51 7.26 -3.52 -23.85
N GLU A 52 7.36 -2.37 -24.53
CA GLU A 52 8.60 -1.91 -25.16
C GLU A 52 9.67 -1.57 -24.11
N ILE A 53 9.29 -0.91 -23.02
CA ILE A 53 10.21 -0.64 -21.91
C ILE A 53 10.74 -1.96 -21.34
N GLN A 54 9.88 -2.94 -21.09
CA GLN A 54 10.29 -4.24 -20.54
C GLN A 54 11.17 -5.06 -21.48
N ALA A 55 10.95 -4.95 -22.79
CA ALA A 55 11.77 -5.61 -23.80
C ALA A 55 13.12 -4.90 -24.05
N SER A 56 13.26 -3.65 -23.60
CA SER A 56 14.48 -2.87 -23.79
C SER A 56 15.65 -3.45 -22.98
N PRO A 57 16.84 -3.60 -23.58
CA PRO A 57 18.04 -4.00 -22.84
C PRO A 57 18.52 -2.91 -21.87
N ASN A 58 18.08 -1.67 -22.06
CA ASN A 58 18.47 -0.50 -21.28
C ASN A 58 17.26 0.05 -20.50
N VAL A 59 16.70 -0.75 -19.58
CA VAL A 59 15.70 -0.25 -18.64
C VAL A 59 16.40 0.67 -17.64
N ALA A 60 15.98 1.94 -17.62
CA ALA A 60 16.53 2.91 -16.68
C ALA A 60 16.38 2.41 -15.24
N HIS A 61 17.41 2.62 -14.43
CA HIS A 61 17.32 2.31 -13.01
C HIS A 61 16.21 3.15 -12.36
N LEU A 62 15.35 2.53 -11.55
CA LEU A 62 14.25 3.20 -10.85
C LEU A 62 14.78 4.08 -9.72
N GLY A 63 15.28 5.26 -10.08
CA GLY A 63 15.75 6.33 -9.19
C GLY A 63 14.61 7.08 -8.51
N GLN A 64 14.81 8.36 -8.14
CA GLN A 64 13.72 9.15 -7.54
C GLN A 64 12.51 9.22 -8.49
N PRO A 65 11.27 9.20 -7.95
CA PRO A 65 10.09 9.29 -8.77
C PRO A 65 10.08 10.61 -9.55
N ALA A 66 9.71 10.57 -10.82
CA ALA A 66 9.82 11.70 -11.72
C ALA A 66 8.48 12.12 -12.32
N PRO A 67 8.35 13.39 -12.75
CA PRO A 67 7.21 13.83 -13.54
C PRO A 67 7.04 12.96 -14.79
N ALA A 68 5.79 12.64 -15.11
CA ALA A 68 5.48 11.91 -16.32
C ALA A 68 5.86 12.77 -17.56
N PRO A 69 6.57 12.21 -18.56
CA PRO A 69 7.00 12.98 -19.74
C PRO A 69 5.85 13.27 -20.73
N GLN A 70 4.70 12.60 -20.58
CA GLN A 70 3.52 12.82 -21.41
C GLN A 70 3.02 14.26 -21.32
N GLN A 71 2.61 14.81 -22.46
CA GLN A 71 2.01 16.15 -22.57
C GLN A 71 0.61 16.00 -23.16
N PRO A 72 -0.41 15.67 -22.34
CA PRO A 72 -1.79 15.55 -22.82
C PRO A 72 -2.32 16.89 -23.34
N ASP A 73 -3.16 16.86 -24.37
CA ASP A 73 -3.83 18.05 -24.94
C ASP A 73 -4.61 18.80 -23.86
N GLU A 74 -5.22 18.04 -22.94
CA GLU A 74 -5.82 18.55 -21.72
C GLU A 74 -5.31 17.76 -20.50
N ARG A 75 -4.81 18.46 -19.48
CA ARG A 75 -4.47 17.84 -18.19
C ARG A 75 -5.68 17.12 -17.60
N LEU A 76 -5.48 15.86 -17.18
CA LEU A 76 -6.47 15.03 -16.50
C LEU A 76 -6.10 14.87 -15.02
N ARG A 77 -7.01 15.26 -14.14
CA ARG A 77 -6.89 15.07 -12.69
C ARG A 77 -8.05 14.25 -12.15
N ILE A 78 -7.73 13.16 -11.49
CA ILE A 78 -8.68 12.24 -10.86
C ILE A 78 -8.59 12.47 -9.35
N VAL A 79 -9.70 12.75 -8.70
CA VAL A 79 -9.80 12.84 -7.25
C VAL A 79 -10.56 11.63 -6.74
N VAL A 80 -10.03 10.94 -5.75
CA VAL A 80 -10.68 9.77 -5.13
C VAL A 80 -11.07 10.13 -3.70
N SER A 81 -12.36 10.07 -3.36
CA SER A 81 -12.79 10.05 -1.96
C SER A 81 -13.18 8.64 -1.55
N GLY A 82 -12.60 8.14 -0.47
CA GLY A 82 -12.81 6.75 -0.04
C GLY A 82 -11.70 6.21 0.87
N THR A 83 -11.65 4.89 1.01
CA THR A 83 -10.61 4.15 1.77
C THR A 83 -9.33 4.01 0.94
N ASP A 84 -8.24 3.57 1.59
CA ASP A 84 -6.99 3.21 0.91
C ASP A 84 -7.23 2.18 -0.20
N LYS A 85 -8.14 1.21 0.03
CA LYS A 85 -8.50 0.22 -0.99
C LYS A 85 -9.23 0.83 -2.19
N ALA A 86 -10.04 1.87 -2.00
CA ALA A 86 -10.67 2.59 -3.10
C ALA A 86 -9.64 3.31 -3.97
N LEU A 87 -8.70 4.01 -3.33
CA LEU A 87 -7.56 4.63 -4.01
C LEU A 87 -6.73 3.57 -4.76
N ALA A 88 -6.43 2.44 -4.12
CA ALA A 88 -5.71 1.34 -4.73
C ALA A 88 -6.43 0.75 -5.96
N ALA A 89 -7.76 0.67 -5.94
CA ALA A 89 -8.55 0.20 -7.09
C ALA A 89 -8.45 1.16 -8.29
N VAL A 90 -8.52 2.48 -8.04
CA VAL A 90 -8.35 3.52 -9.07
C VAL A 90 -6.93 3.50 -9.62
N LEU A 91 -5.90 3.47 -8.76
CA LEU A 91 -4.50 3.37 -9.19
C LEU A 91 -4.23 2.08 -9.96
N THR A 92 -4.83 0.95 -9.55
CA THR A 92 -4.73 -0.33 -10.27
C THR A 92 -5.31 -0.20 -11.68
N ARG A 93 -6.42 0.53 -11.83
CA ARG A 93 -7.02 0.79 -13.14
C ARG A 93 -6.11 1.67 -14.01
N MET A 94 -5.61 2.78 -13.46
CA MET A 94 -4.69 3.70 -14.14
C MET A 94 -3.41 3.01 -14.59
N MET A 95 -2.78 2.24 -13.69
CA MET A 95 -1.58 1.46 -13.97
C MET A 95 -1.82 0.43 -15.08
N ARG A 96 -2.93 -0.31 -15.04
CA ARG A 96 -3.24 -1.33 -16.06
C ARG A 96 -3.64 -0.73 -17.41
N GLY A 97 -4.17 0.49 -17.42
CA GLY A 97 -4.48 1.23 -18.64
C GLY A 97 -3.32 2.06 -19.17
N ASP A 98 -2.17 2.04 -18.48
CA ASP A 98 -0.94 2.75 -18.84
C ASP A 98 -1.05 4.29 -18.86
N TYR A 99 -1.89 4.86 -17.99
CA TYR A 99 -2.09 6.31 -17.87
C TYR A 99 -1.78 6.86 -16.47
N LEU A 100 -0.73 6.34 -15.83
CA LEU A 100 -0.20 6.92 -14.58
C LEU A 100 0.37 8.35 -14.76
N TRP A 101 0.44 8.86 -15.99
CA TRP A 101 0.67 10.28 -16.28
C TRP A 101 -0.47 11.18 -15.81
N ALA A 102 -1.69 10.65 -15.69
CA ALA A 102 -2.83 11.39 -15.16
C ALA A 102 -2.62 11.65 -13.66
N GLU A 103 -3.03 12.83 -13.22
CA GLU A 103 -2.82 13.28 -11.86
C GLU A 103 -3.85 12.63 -10.94
N ILE A 104 -3.44 12.27 -9.73
CA ILE A 104 -4.31 11.59 -8.77
C ILE A 104 -4.25 12.29 -7.41
N ALA A 105 -5.40 12.69 -6.92
CA ALA A 105 -5.58 13.27 -5.59
C ALA A 105 -6.41 12.33 -4.70
N TYR A 106 -6.16 12.39 -3.40
CA TYR A 106 -6.84 11.53 -2.43
C TYR A 106 -7.54 12.36 -1.36
N LEU A 107 -8.81 12.03 -1.10
CA LEU A 107 -9.65 12.56 -0.02
C LEU A 107 -10.00 11.38 0.91
N PRO A 108 -9.15 11.08 1.91
CA PRO A 108 -9.34 9.94 2.78
C PRO A 108 -10.60 10.06 3.63
N VAL A 109 -11.32 8.95 3.79
CA VAL A 109 -12.38 8.83 4.81
C VAL A 109 -11.81 8.72 6.22
N ASP A 110 -10.60 8.20 6.35
CA ASP A 110 -9.82 8.14 7.58
C ASP A 110 -8.48 8.87 7.38
N PRO A 111 -8.32 10.09 7.90
CA PRO A 111 -7.08 10.86 7.78
C PRO A 111 -5.86 10.21 8.44
N SER A 112 -6.06 9.18 9.27
CA SER A 112 -5.00 8.39 9.90
C SER A 112 -4.64 7.11 9.14
N SER A 113 -5.29 6.84 8.00
CA SER A 113 -5.01 5.67 7.19
C SER A 113 -3.56 5.69 6.67
N PRO A 114 -2.93 4.52 6.43
CA PRO A 114 -1.57 4.46 5.92
C PRO A 114 -1.34 5.28 4.64
N ALA A 115 -2.27 5.26 3.68
CA ALA A 115 -2.13 6.07 2.45
C ALA A 115 -2.24 7.58 2.75
N ALA A 116 -3.17 7.98 3.62
CA ALA A 116 -3.32 9.38 4.02
C ALA A 116 -2.06 9.92 4.69
N VAL A 117 -1.47 9.15 5.61
CA VAL A 117 -0.21 9.49 6.28
C VAL A 117 0.93 9.58 5.28
N ALA A 118 1.07 8.58 4.39
CA ALA A 118 2.14 8.55 3.39
C ALA A 118 2.07 9.72 2.40
N TRP A 119 0.87 10.25 2.16
CA TRP A 119 0.65 11.40 1.28
C TRP A 119 0.63 12.74 2.03
N GLY A 120 0.91 12.74 3.34
CA GLY A 120 0.96 13.97 4.14
C GLY A 120 -0.40 14.66 4.28
N LEU A 121 -1.50 13.89 4.26
CA LEU A 121 -2.87 14.40 4.33
C LEU A 121 -3.39 14.46 5.77
N SER A 122 -2.73 13.78 6.70
CA SER A 122 -3.10 13.76 8.11
C SER A 122 -3.04 15.15 8.72
N GLY A 123 -4.08 15.52 9.47
CA GLY A 123 -4.17 16.82 10.15
C GLY A 123 -4.73 17.96 9.30
N LEU A 124 -4.96 17.74 8.00
CA LEU A 124 -5.69 18.69 7.17
C LEU A 124 -7.20 18.59 7.44
N ASP A 125 -7.88 19.73 7.51
CA ASP A 125 -9.33 19.76 7.53
C ASP A 125 -9.91 19.49 6.15
N ARG A 126 -11.24 19.40 6.08
CA ARG A 126 -11.95 19.01 4.86
C ARG A 126 -11.74 20.00 3.71
N ASP A 127 -11.75 21.30 4.00
CA ASP A 127 -11.65 22.34 3.00
C ASP A 127 -10.21 22.43 2.46
N ALA A 128 -9.22 22.29 3.34
CA ALA A 128 -7.81 22.18 2.97
C ALA A 128 -7.56 20.93 2.09
N LEU A 129 -8.17 19.79 2.41
CA LEU A 129 -8.08 18.58 1.59
C LEU A 129 -8.68 18.78 0.20
N ILE A 130 -9.85 19.41 0.08
CA ILE A 130 -10.47 19.71 -1.22
C ILE A 130 -9.61 20.72 -2.00
N SER A 131 -9.11 21.76 -1.34
CA SER A 131 -8.21 22.75 -1.96
C SER A 131 -6.94 22.09 -2.51
N LEU A 132 -6.29 21.25 -1.70
CA LEU A 132 -5.13 20.46 -2.11
C LEU A 132 -5.47 19.52 -3.26
N ALA A 133 -6.56 18.76 -3.16
CA ALA A 133 -6.94 17.79 -4.19
C ALA A 133 -7.26 18.44 -5.54
N THR A 134 -7.83 19.65 -5.53
CA THR A 134 -8.22 20.36 -6.75
C THR A 134 -7.10 21.18 -7.35
N SER A 135 -6.29 21.84 -6.52
CA SER A 135 -5.34 22.88 -6.96
C SER A 135 -3.91 22.64 -6.51
N GLY A 136 -3.67 21.60 -5.72
CA GLY A 136 -2.36 21.26 -5.18
C GLY A 136 -1.33 20.87 -6.25
N PRO A 137 -0.04 20.94 -5.88
CA PRO A 137 1.05 20.57 -6.77
C PRO A 137 1.07 19.06 -7.00
N VAL A 138 1.63 18.66 -8.14
CA VAL A 138 1.93 17.27 -8.45
C VAL A 138 3.32 16.94 -7.91
N VAL A 139 3.39 15.95 -7.04
CA VAL A 139 4.63 15.41 -6.46
C VAL A 139 4.66 13.91 -6.76
N PRO A 140 5.49 13.49 -7.75
CA PRO A 140 5.58 12.08 -8.15
C PRO A 140 5.84 11.13 -6.97
N SER A 141 5.21 9.96 -7.00
CA SER A 141 5.37 8.91 -6.01
C SER A 141 5.62 7.55 -6.67
N PRO A 142 6.41 6.66 -6.06
CA PRO A 142 6.53 5.28 -6.52
C PRO A 142 5.17 4.58 -6.59
N CYS A 143 4.88 3.90 -7.70
CA CYS A 143 3.74 2.99 -7.79
C CYS A 143 4.17 1.60 -7.31
N VAL A 144 3.69 1.12 -6.17
CA VAL A 144 3.99 -0.24 -5.68
C VAL A 144 2.85 -1.18 -6.04
N ARG A 145 3.16 -2.34 -6.60
CA ARG A 145 2.16 -3.35 -7.01
C ARG A 145 2.56 -4.77 -6.64
N THR A 146 1.56 -5.63 -6.58
CA THR A 146 1.73 -7.09 -6.57
C THR A 146 2.09 -7.62 -7.96
N ASP A 147 2.63 -8.83 -8.02
CA ASP A 147 2.79 -9.65 -9.23
C ASP A 147 1.49 -9.81 -10.05
N THR A 148 0.34 -9.98 -9.39
CA THR A 148 -0.99 -10.00 -10.03
C THR A 148 -1.48 -8.63 -10.51
N GLY A 149 -0.67 -7.58 -10.34
CA GLY A 149 -0.94 -6.24 -10.85
C GLY A 149 -2.05 -5.49 -10.12
N GLU A 150 -2.20 -5.72 -8.81
CA GLU A 150 -2.92 -4.82 -7.90
C GLU A 150 -1.94 -3.86 -7.24
N VAL A 151 -2.27 -2.57 -7.23
CA VAL A 151 -1.51 -1.52 -6.54
C VAL A 151 -1.76 -1.58 -5.04
N VAL A 152 -0.73 -1.24 -4.25
CA VAL A 152 -0.83 -0.99 -2.81
C VAL A 152 -0.77 0.52 -2.60
N ALA A 153 -1.84 1.11 -2.08
CA ALA A 153 -1.91 2.57 -1.89
C ALA A 153 -1.32 3.03 -0.55
N GLY A 154 -1.59 2.28 0.52
CA GLY A 154 -1.21 2.61 1.88
C GLY A 154 -0.32 1.56 2.53
N ALA A 155 -0.80 0.32 2.64
CA ALA A 155 -0.03 -0.75 3.28
C ALA A 155 -0.45 -2.13 2.79
N ALA A 156 0.50 -3.06 2.80
CA ALA A 156 0.21 -4.48 2.70
C ALA A 156 0.81 -5.25 3.87
N ALA A 157 0.19 -6.35 4.24
CA ALA A 157 0.70 -7.30 5.21
C ALA A 157 0.72 -8.70 4.62
N ILE A 158 1.76 -9.45 4.94
CA ILE A 158 1.88 -10.87 4.64
C ILE A 158 2.13 -11.63 5.95
N TYR A 159 1.37 -12.68 6.17
CA TYR A 159 1.38 -13.44 7.43
C TYR A 159 0.88 -14.86 7.19
N HIS A 160 1.00 -15.74 8.18
CA HIS A 160 0.50 -17.11 8.07
C HIS A 160 -1.04 -17.14 8.23
N ASP A 161 -1.72 -17.98 7.44
CA ASP A 161 -3.17 -18.19 7.35
C ASP A 161 -4.00 -17.70 8.55
N ASP A 162 -3.79 -18.33 9.71
CA ASP A 162 -4.57 -18.12 10.93
C ASP A 162 -4.35 -16.74 11.60
N GLY A 163 -3.34 -15.98 11.17
CA GLY A 163 -2.90 -14.72 11.77
C GLY A 163 -2.46 -14.84 13.22
N ALA A 164 -2.38 -16.05 13.76
CA ALA A 164 -2.06 -16.36 15.15
C ALA A 164 -0.67 -16.99 15.28
N SER A 165 -0.30 -17.80 14.29
CA SER A 165 0.96 -18.53 14.23
C SER A 165 2.04 -17.68 13.58
N GLU A 166 3.27 -17.93 14.00
CA GLU A 166 4.45 -17.38 13.37
C GLU A 166 4.54 -17.82 11.91
N TYR A 167 5.07 -16.93 11.08
CA TYR A 167 5.29 -17.15 9.66
C TYR A 167 6.17 -18.39 9.42
N VAL A 168 5.96 -19.08 8.29
CA VAL A 168 6.81 -20.19 7.85
C VAL A 168 7.22 -19.92 6.41
N GLY A 169 8.51 -19.71 6.20
CA GLY A 169 9.06 -19.28 4.91
C GLY A 169 10.11 -18.20 5.05
N GLU A 170 10.37 -17.52 3.94
CA GLU A 170 11.34 -16.44 3.81
C GLU A 170 10.68 -15.18 3.24
N ILE A 171 11.12 -14.03 3.75
CA ILE A 171 10.76 -12.70 3.25
C ILE A 171 12.06 -11.93 2.97
N VAL A 172 12.23 -11.47 1.74
CA VAL A 172 13.40 -10.75 1.26
C VAL A 172 12.97 -9.39 0.71
N VAL A 173 13.71 -8.33 1.03
CA VAL A 173 13.55 -7.00 0.45
C VAL A 173 14.80 -6.71 -0.39
N ASP A 174 14.62 -6.56 -1.72
CA ASP A 174 15.68 -6.61 -2.73
C ASP A 174 16.62 -7.81 -2.53
N SER A 175 17.77 -7.61 -1.89
CA SER A 175 18.78 -8.66 -1.64
C SER A 175 18.99 -8.95 -0.16
N GLU A 176 18.28 -8.26 0.74
CA GLU A 176 18.40 -8.45 2.19
C GLU A 176 17.21 -9.24 2.75
N ARG A 177 17.53 -10.28 3.50
CA ARG A 177 16.53 -11.13 4.17
C ARG A 177 15.95 -10.42 5.39
N LEU A 178 14.66 -10.10 5.34
CA LEU A 178 13.92 -9.53 6.46
C LEU A 178 13.64 -10.60 7.52
N LEU A 179 13.13 -11.76 7.10
CA LEU A 179 12.63 -12.82 7.97
C LEU A 179 12.88 -14.18 7.34
N TYR A 180 13.21 -15.18 8.17
CA TYR A 180 13.22 -16.59 7.77
C TYR A 180 12.86 -17.48 8.96
N ARG A 181 11.91 -18.38 8.75
CA ARG A 181 11.49 -19.37 9.74
C ARG A 181 11.16 -20.69 9.05
N SER A 182 11.82 -21.76 9.49
CA SER A 182 11.66 -23.12 8.93
C SER A 182 10.35 -23.80 9.31
N GLY A 183 9.72 -23.38 10.42
CA GLY A 183 8.56 -24.05 11.01
C GLY A 183 8.90 -25.28 11.88
N SER A 184 10.18 -25.57 12.12
CA SER A 184 10.60 -26.71 12.96
C SER A 184 10.36 -26.50 14.46
N GLU A 185 10.26 -25.24 14.89
CA GLU A 185 9.97 -24.88 16.28
C GLU A 185 8.48 -24.54 16.48
N PRO A 186 7.93 -24.79 17.68
CA PRO A 186 6.59 -24.33 18.02
C PRO A 186 6.44 -22.82 17.83
N SER A 187 5.27 -22.38 17.36
CA SER A 187 4.96 -20.96 17.23
C SER A 187 5.03 -20.24 18.57
N ALA A 188 5.66 -19.06 18.58
CA ALA A 188 5.48 -18.08 19.63
C ALA A 188 3.99 -17.70 19.77
N ARG A 189 3.60 -17.28 20.98
CA ARG A 189 2.22 -16.86 21.28
C ARG A 189 2.08 -15.34 21.32
N PHE A 190 3.08 -14.64 21.86
CA PHE A 190 3.00 -13.22 22.15
C PHE A 190 4.03 -12.39 21.39
N HIS A 191 5.23 -12.91 21.17
CA HIS A 191 6.32 -12.16 20.53
C HIS A 191 7.24 -13.08 19.73
N GLY A 192 7.43 -12.77 18.46
CA GLY A 192 8.07 -13.68 17.51
C GLY A 192 8.10 -13.09 16.10
N GLN A 193 8.05 -13.95 15.09
CA GLN A 193 8.12 -13.62 13.67
C GLN A 193 6.80 -13.97 12.98
N PHE A 194 5.84 -13.06 12.97
CA PHE A 194 4.47 -13.31 12.49
C PHE A 194 4.22 -12.92 11.02
N GLY A 195 5.25 -12.44 10.33
CA GLY A 195 5.19 -12.04 8.92
C GLY A 195 5.86 -10.69 8.70
N ALA A 196 5.37 -9.93 7.73
CA ALA A 196 5.87 -8.58 7.44
C ALA A 196 4.75 -7.61 7.08
N ARG A 197 4.97 -6.34 7.40
CA ARG A 197 4.20 -5.22 6.88
C ARG A 197 5.08 -4.45 5.90
N LEU A 198 4.51 -4.02 4.80
CA LEU A 198 5.17 -3.14 3.82
C LEU A 198 4.31 -1.92 3.55
N VAL A 199 4.96 -0.80 3.28
CA VAL A 199 4.33 0.47 2.89
C VAL A 199 5.05 1.04 1.67
N PRO A 200 4.32 1.65 0.71
CA PRO A 200 4.94 2.50 -0.29
C PRO A 200 5.65 3.68 0.37
N THR A 201 6.85 4.00 -0.10
CA THR A 201 7.64 5.16 0.37
C THR A 201 7.46 6.34 -0.58
N PRO A 202 7.61 7.60 -0.12
CA PRO A 202 7.42 8.78 -0.96
C PRO A 202 8.48 8.97 -2.05
N GLY A 203 9.62 8.24 -1.98
CA GLY A 203 10.73 8.34 -2.91
C GLY A 203 11.39 6.99 -3.19
N ALA A 204 12.56 7.01 -3.82
CA ALA A 204 13.33 5.78 -4.01
C ALA A 204 13.76 5.17 -2.66
N PRO A 205 13.77 3.82 -2.52
CA PRO A 205 13.60 2.83 -3.59
C PRO A 205 12.14 2.44 -3.90
N GLY A 206 11.18 2.82 -3.05
CA GLY A 206 9.75 2.65 -3.32
C GLY A 206 9.00 1.83 -2.26
N ILE A 207 9.66 0.89 -1.59
CA ILE A 207 9.07 0.05 -0.54
C ILE A 207 9.88 0.19 0.75
N ALA A 208 9.19 0.28 1.89
CA ALA A 208 9.73 0.05 3.21
C ALA A 208 8.99 -1.12 3.85
N SER A 209 9.70 -2.00 4.56
CA SER A 209 9.09 -3.15 5.22
C SER A 209 9.77 -3.50 6.54
N SER A 210 8.96 -3.96 7.49
CA SER A 210 9.39 -4.44 8.80
C SER A 210 8.67 -5.73 9.15
N ALA A 211 9.33 -6.56 9.97
CA ALA A 211 8.74 -7.79 10.47
C ALA A 211 7.58 -7.49 11.43
N LEU A 212 6.54 -8.33 11.39
CA LEU A 212 5.46 -8.33 12.38
C LEU A 212 5.92 -9.12 13.60
N THR A 213 5.97 -8.46 14.75
CA THR A 213 6.51 -9.01 16.01
C THR A 213 5.44 -9.59 16.92
N THR A 214 4.16 -9.30 16.66
CA THR A 214 3.01 -9.87 17.38
C THR A 214 2.00 -10.47 16.41
N PRO A 215 1.15 -11.43 16.87
CA PRO A 215 0.08 -11.99 16.05
C PRO A 215 -0.85 -10.91 15.49
N LEU A 216 -1.51 -11.17 14.37
CA LEU A 216 -2.47 -10.25 13.77
C LEU A 216 -3.89 -10.45 14.32
N VAL A 217 -4.18 -11.61 14.91
CA VAL A 217 -5.45 -11.84 15.59
C VAL A 217 -5.35 -11.54 17.09
N PRO A 218 -6.43 -11.03 17.71
CA PRO A 218 -6.46 -10.81 19.16
C PRO A 218 -6.27 -12.13 19.94
N THR A 219 -5.33 -12.14 20.89
CA THR A 219 -5.01 -13.31 21.72
C THR A 219 -5.63 -13.27 23.13
N GLY A 220 -6.33 -12.18 23.46
CA GLY A 220 -6.94 -11.90 24.77
C GLY A 220 -6.85 -10.42 25.14
N PRO A 221 -7.24 -10.02 26.37
CA PRO A 221 -7.06 -8.66 26.87
C PRO A 221 -5.59 -8.23 26.86
N VAL A 222 -5.30 -7.05 26.31
CA VAL A 222 -3.93 -6.52 26.19
C VAL A 222 -3.30 -6.36 27.57
N SER A 223 -2.18 -7.05 27.80
CA SER A 223 -1.46 -6.99 29.06
C SER A 223 -0.68 -5.69 29.23
N ARG A 224 -0.41 -5.32 30.50
CA ARG A 224 0.55 -4.25 30.83
C ARG A 224 2.01 -4.68 30.61
N ARG A 225 2.28 -5.99 30.57
CA ARG A 225 3.63 -6.52 30.28
C ARG A 225 3.90 -6.42 28.79
N SER A 226 5.15 -6.18 28.43
CA SER A 226 5.56 -6.19 27.02
C SER A 226 5.35 -7.57 26.38
N PRO A 227 5.11 -7.65 25.06
CA PRO A 227 5.00 -8.91 24.34
C PRO A 227 6.16 -9.88 24.61
N ALA A 228 7.41 -9.37 24.59
CA ALA A 228 8.60 -10.18 24.86
C ALA A 228 8.64 -10.74 26.30
N GLN A 229 8.21 -9.96 27.30
CA GLN A 229 8.10 -10.44 28.68
C GLN A 229 7.05 -11.54 28.83
N LEU A 230 5.90 -11.40 28.15
CA LEU A 230 4.85 -12.41 28.16
C LEU A 230 5.30 -13.70 27.48
N GLU A 231 5.95 -13.60 26.32
CA GLU A 231 6.48 -14.77 25.61
C GLU A 231 7.49 -15.53 26.47
N ARG A 232 8.42 -14.82 27.12
CA ARG A 232 9.39 -15.43 28.04
C ARG A 232 8.71 -16.18 29.18
N LEU A 233 7.66 -15.60 29.78
CA LEU A 233 6.89 -16.29 30.83
C LEU A 233 6.12 -17.49 30.28
N HIS A 234 5.59 -17.40 29.06
CA HIS A 234 4.82 -18.45 28.41
C HIS A 234 5.66 -19.70 28.08
N ARG A 235 6.92 -19.50 27.71
CA ARG A 235 7.88 -20.57 27.39
C ARG A 235 8.37 -21.34 28.63
N LEU A 236 8.21 -20.78 29.83
CA LEU A 236 8.57 -21.44 31.09
C LEU A 236 7.41 -22.30 31.61
N PRO A 237 7.56 -23.65 31.71
CA PRO A 237 6.45 -24.54 32.08
C PRO A 237 5.74 -24.16 33.38
N LEU A 238 6.50 -23.77 34.41
CA LEU A 238 5.98 -23.39 35.73
C LEU A 238 5.21 -22.06 35.73
N LEU A 239 5.48 -21.17 34.77
CA LEU A 239 4.90 -19.82 34.70
C LEU A 239 3.88 -19.66 33.57
N ARG A 240 3.75 -20.65 32.67
CA ARG A 240 2.82 -20.64 31.54
C ARG A 240 1.38 -20.30 31.96
N GLY A 241 0.93 -20.82 33.10
CA GLY A 241 -0.41 -20.55 33.64
C GLY A 241 -0.70 -19.06 33.90
N LEU A 242 0.32 -18.27 34.23
CA LEU A 242 0.20 -16.82 34.49
C LEU A 242 -0.12 -16.01 33.23
N THR A 243 0.10 -16.59 32.06
CA THR A 243 -0.12 -15.95 30.75
C THR A 243 -1.39 -16.44 30.05
N ARG A 244 -2.16 -17.34 30.67
CA ARG A 244 -3.29 -18.03 30.01
C ARG A 244 -4.30 -17.06 29.40
N ASN A 245 -4.64 -16.01 30.14
CA ASN A 245 -5.65 -15.01 29.75
C ASN A 245 -5.02 -13.69 29.27
N ALA A 246 -3.71 -13.64 29.06
CA ALA A 246 -3.06 -12.44 28.55
C ALA A 246 -3.17 -12.39 27.02
N GLY A 247 -3.24 -11.18 26.47
CA GLY A 247 -3.07 -10.89 25.06
C GLY A 247 -2.08 -9.75 24.81
N VAL A 248 -1.77 -9.52 23.54
CA VAL A 248 -0.93 -8.43 23.04
C VAL A 248 -1.70 -7.64 21.99
N ALA A 249 -1.35 -6.36 21.80
CA ALA A 249 -1.91 -5.61 20.69
C ALA A 249 -1.44 -6.24 19.36
N PRO A 250 -2.37 -6.45 18.40
CA PRO A 250 -2.07 -7.20 17.21
C PRO A 250 -1.21 -6.43 16.22
N GLY A 251 -0.47 -7.17 15.39
CA GLY A 251 0.23 -6.65 14.22
C GLY A 251 1.28 -5.57 14.49
N GLN A 252 1.92 -5.59 15.66
CA GLN A 252 3.04 -4.69 15.95
C GLN A 252 4.21 -5.00 15.02
N THR A 253 4.97 -3.98 14.66
CA THR A 253 6.15 -4.12 13.79
C THR A 253 7.43 -3.84 14.56
N ASP A 254 8.54 -4.42 14.09
CA ASP A 254 9.88 -4.08 14.58
C ASP A 254 10.36 -2.76 13.96
N SER A 255 10.25 -1.67 14.73
CA SER A 255 10.73 -0.35 14.31
C SER A 255 12.25 -0.22 14.31
N SER A 256 12.97 -1.12 14.98
CA SER A 256 14.44 -1.09 15.01
C SER A 256 15.07 -1.59 13.72
N ARG A 257 14.31 -2.35 12.93
CA ARG A 257 14.75 -2.92 11.66
C ARG A 257 13.70 -2.70 10.57
N VAL A 258 13.94 -1.67 9.77
CA VAL A 258 13.17 -1.35 8.57
C VAL A 258 14.07 -1.56 7.36
N LEU A 259 13.70 -2.46 6.46
CA LEU A 259 14.38 -2.63 5.18
C LEU A 259 13.68 -1.80 4.12
N THR A 260 14.47 -1.22 3.21
CA THR A 260 13.93 -0.49 2.05
C THR A 260 14.43 -1.15 0.78
N GLY A 261 13.58 -1.20 -0.24
CA GLY A 261 13.91 -1.84 -1.52
C GLY A 261 12.93 -1.48 -2.62
N ARG A 262 13.20 -1.99 -3.82
CA ARG A 262 12.30 -1.86 -4.98
C ARG A 262 11.33 -3.03 -5.04
N ALA A 263 11.70 -4.17 -4.46
CA ALA A 263 10.88 -5.36 -4.40
C ALA A 263 10.89 -5.98 -3.01
N LEU A 264 9.76 -6.58 -2.64
CA LEU A 264 9.64 -7.53 -1.55
C LEU A 264 9.18 -8.86 -2.15
N GLN A 265 9.92 -9.93 -1.87
CA GLN A 265 9.62 -11.27 -2.33
C GLN A 265 9.40 -12.17 -1.11
N SER A 266 8.40 -13.03 -1.21
CA SER A 266 8.05 -13.96 -0.16
C SER A 266 7.76 -15.33 -0.74
N GLY A 267 8.31 -16.36 -0.11
CA GLY A 267 8.00 -17.76 -0.38
C GLY A 267 7.84 -18.51 0.93
N GLY A 268 6.78 -19.30 1.08
CA GLY A 268 6.42 -19.89 2.36
C GLY A 268 5.16 -20.73 2.31
N ASP A 269 4.70 -21.14 3.49
CA ASP A 269 3.49 -21.94 3.67
C ASP A 269 2.30 -21.07 4.07
N ALA A 270 1.17 -21.30 3.38
CA ALA A 270 -0.12 -20.67 3.61
C ALA A 270 -0.03 -19.14 3.86
N ILE A 271 0.57 -18.40 2.93
CA ILE A 271 0.72 -16.94 3.03
C ILE A 271 -0.62 -16.26 2.80
N THR A 272 -1.16 -15.64 3.85
CA THR A 272 -2.24 -14.66 3.74
C THR A 272 -1.66 -13.32 3.30
N VAL A 273 -2.34 -12.69 2.35
CA VAL A 273 -1.98 -11.37 1.81
C VAL A 273 -3.12 -10.41 2.10
N GLU A 274 -2.84 -9.33 2.82
CA GLU A 274 -3.76 -8.23 3.07
C GLU A 274 -3.26 -6.99 2.32
N LEU A 275 -4.13 -6.38 1.53
CA LEU A 275 -3.84 -5.18 0.75
C LEU A 275 -4.80 -4.07 1.17
N ASP A 276 -4.27 -2.97 1.70
CA ASP A 276 -5.03 -1.76 2.06
C ASP A 276 -6.26 -2.08 2.94
N GLY A 277 -6.05 -2.93 3.94
CA GLY A 277 -7.07 -3.36 4.90
C GLY A 277 -7.99 -4.49 4.40
N VAL A 278 -7.78 -5.02 3.19
CA VAL A 278 -8.59 -6.11 2.63
C VAL A 278 -7.75 -7.38 2.47
N VAL A 279 -8.14 -8.42 3.21
CA VAL A 279 -7.54 -9.76 3.16
C VAL A 279 -7.95 -10.47 1.87
N ARG A 280 -6.98 -11.05 1.16
CA ARG A 280 -7.25 -11.92 0.01
C ARG A 280 -7.95 -13.20 0.46
N PRO A 281 -8.91 -13.72 -0.31
CA PRO A 281 -9.76 -14.84 0.12
C PRO A 281 -9.03 -16.18 0.17
N ARG A 282 -7.83 -16.30 -0.40
CA ARG A 282 -7.05 -17.53 -0.45
C ARG A 282 -5.60 -17.24 -0.12
N THR A 283 -4.99 -18.16 0.60
CA THR A 283 -3.55 -18.18 0.83
C THR A 283 -2.79 -18.52 -0.45
N VAL A 284 -1.52 -18.16 -0.46
CA VAL A 284 -0.58 -18.43 -1.56
C VAL A 284 0.73 -18.98 -1.02
N GLU A 285 1.53 -19.62 -1.86
CA GLU A 285 2.89 -20.08 -1.49
C GLU A 285 3.96 -19.04 -1.78
N ARG A 286 3.63 -18.07 -2.65
CA ARG A 286 4.55 -17.04 -3.11
C ARG A 286 3.79 -15.77 -3.42
N VAL A 287 4.40 -14.64 -3.09
CA VAL A 287 3.90 -13.31 -3.43
C VAL A 287 5.08 -12.38 -3.62
N THR A 288 4.99 -11.52 -4.63
CA THR A 288 6.00 -10.48 -4.87
C THR A 288 5.31 -9.13 -4.95
N PHE A 289 5.90 -8.14 -4.30
CA PHE A 289 5.58 -6.73 -4.40
C PHE A 289 6.76 -6.03 -5.04
N TYR A 290 6.51 -5.07 -5.92
CA TYR A 290 7.57 -4.29 -6.55
C TYR A 290 7.10 -2.94 -7.01
N ARG A 291 8.04 -2.01 -7.08
CA ARG A 291 7.87 -0.71 -7.73
C ARG A 291 7.66 -0.93 -9.23
N HIS A 292 6.56 -0.41 -9.74
CA HIS A 292 6.21 -0.37 -11.15
C HIS A 292 7.10 0.62 -11.91
N LEU A 293 7.14 0.48 -13.25
CA LEU A 293 8.02 1.25 -14.12
C LEU A 293 7.58 2.71 -14.30
N ARG A 294 6.28 3.01 -14.11
CA ARG A 294 5.73 4.36 -14.12
C ARG A 294 5.43 4.82 -12.70
N ASP A 295 5.77 6.07 -12.42
CA ASP A 295 5.48 6.72 -11.14
C ASP A 295 4.09 7.36 -11.15
N ILE A 296 3.44 7.36 -10.00
CA ILE A 296 2.16 8.01 -9.76
C ILE A 296 2.38 9.52 -9.76
N GLN A 297 1.57 10.26 -10.52
CA GLN A 297 1.52 11.73 -10.45
C GLN A 297 0.59 12.17 -9.29
N SER A 298 1.05 11.97 -8.04
CA SER A 298 0.25 12.25 -6.84
C SER A 298 0.09 13.75 -6.59
N VAL A 299 -1.10 14.19 -6.19
CA VAL A 299 -1.36 15.54 -5.70
C VAL A 299 -1.25 15.54 -4.18
N LYS A 300 -0.19 16.13 -3.65
CA LYS A 300 0.12 16.16 -2.21
C LYS A 300 1.00 17.36 -1.86
N MET A 301 1.12 17.65 -0.57
CA MET A 301 2.03 18.69 -0.09
C MET A 301 3.48 18.35 -0.49
N GLY A 302 4.23 19.36 -0.94
CA GLY A 302 5.65 19.20 -1.25
C GLY A 302 6.47 19.03 0.03
N ALA A 303 7.62 18.34 -0.04
CA ALA A 303 8.51 18.16 1.10
C ALA A 303 8.96 19.50 1.74
N ASP A 304 8.92 20.59 0.97
CA ASP A 304 9.35 21.93 1.40
C ASP A 304 8.24 22.79 2.03
N SER A 305 6.99 22.29 2.09
CA SER A 305 5.86 23.09 2.61
C SER A 305 5.59 22.94 4.11
N GLY A 306 6.53 22.33 4.85
CA GLY A 306 6.41 22.06 6.29
C GLY A 306 7.51 22.66 7.18
N MET A 307 8.19 23.73 6.71
CA MET A 307 9.23 24.42 7.49
C MET A 307 8.86 25.87 7.77
#